data_AF-A0A927LYT7-F1
#
_entry.id   AF-A0A927LYT7-F1
#
_cell.length_a   1.000
_cell.length_b   1.000
_cell.length_c   1.000
_cell.angle_alpha   90.00
_cell.angle_beta   90.00
_cell.angle_gamma   90.00
#
_symmetry.space_group_name_H-M   'P 1'
#
loop_
_entity.id
_entity.type
_entity.pdbx_description
1 polymer ?
#
loop_
_entity_poly.entity_id
_entity_poly.type
_entity_poly.pdbx_seq_one_letter_code
_entity_poly.pdbx_strand_id
1 'polypeptide(L)'
;MEAVGGSIAGGTPLDNAVGYGCWNVARLLVERGARVDKLWHAAALGMISRMEELMASIPSPTTNDINEAFWQACHGGQRRAAEYLLAQGADINGVPGYAVETPLDIAGSLDTRRDTLTTWLRSIGAKSSK
;
A
#
# COMPACT_ATOMS: atom_id res chain seq x y z
N MET A 1 8.14 22.19 4.97
CA MET A 1 9.47 21.58 5.19
C MET A 1 9.20 20.22 5.80
N GLU A 2 9.47 19.14 5.07
CA GLU A 2 9.27 17.76 5.58
C GLU A 2 10.21 17.53 6.77
N ALA A 3 9.68 17.18 7.94
CA ALA A 3 10.50 16.85 9.10
C ALA A 3 11.05 15.43 8.96
N VAL A 4 12.38 15.29 8.94
CA VAL A 4 13.08 14.00 8.90
C VAL A 4 13.30 13.54 10.35
N GLY A 5 12.89 12.32 10.70
CA GLY A 5 13.06 11.80 12.06
C GLY A 5 12.04 10.74 12.54
N GLY A 6 11.24 10.16 11.65
CA GLY A 6 10.28 9.10 11.98
C GLY A 6 10.92 7.76 12.37
N SER A 7 10.24 7.00 13.22
CA SER A 7 10.72 5.73 13.80
C SER A 7 10.96 4.61 12.78
N ILE A 8 10.43 4.69 11.57
CA ILE A 8 10.85 3.82 10.46
C ILE A 8 12.02 4.46 9.74
N ALA A 9 13.23 4.10 10.14
CA ALA A 9 14.48 4.42 9.43
C ALA A 9 14.70 5.92 9.09
N GLY A 10 14.25 6.85 9.94
CA GLY A 10 14.33 8.29 9.66
C GLY A 10 13.27 8.80 8.67
N GLY A 11 12.22 8.02 8.43
CA GLY A 11 11.14 8.30 7.50
C GLY A 11 10.33 9.56 7.85
N THR A 12 9.57 10.01 6.87
CA THR A 12 8.62 11.12 6.97
C THR A 12 7.47 10.78 7.91
N PRO A 13 6.72 11.78 8.42
CA PRO A 13 5.48 11.53 9.15
C PRO A 13 4.48 10.67 8.36
N LEU A 14 4.47 10.78 7.02
CA LEU A 14 3.62 9.99 6.15
C LEU A 14 4.03 8.52 6.14
N ASP A 15 5.33 8.22 6.16
CA ASP A 15 5.83 6.84 6.26
C ASP A 15 5.24 6.17 7.50
N ASN A 16 5.37 6.81 8.68
CA ASN A 16 4.84 6.29 9.95
C ASN A 16 3.34 6.06 9.87
N ALA A 17 2.60 7.05 9.36
CA ALA A 17 1.16 6.98 9.31
C ALA A 17 0.66 5.83 8.41
N VAL A 18 1.30 5.59 7.26
CA VAL A 18 0.94 4.48 6.38
C VAL A 18 1.39 3.14 6.97
N GLY A 19 2.63 3.04 7.48
CA GLY A 19 3.19 1.82 8.04
C GLY A 19 2.39 1.28 9.24
N TYR A 20 1.91 2.16 10.11
CA TYR A 20 1.07 1.80 11.26
C TYR A 20 -0.44 1.78 10.96
N GLY A 21 -0.84 1.94 9.70
CA GLY A 21 -2.24 1.93 9.30
C GLY A 21 -3.10 3.07 9.88
N CYS A 22 -2.47 4.19 10.23
CA CYS A 22 -3.14 5.40 10.69
C CYS A 22 -3.73 6.19 9.52
N TRP A 23 -4.70 5.60 8.81
CA TRP A 23 -5.21 6.09 7.53
C TRP A 23 -5.74 7.53 7.56
N ASN A 24 -6.41 7.92 8.64
CA ASN A 24 -6.91 9.30 8.80
C ASN A 24 -5.77 10.30 8.95
N VAL A 25 -4.71 9.92 9.67
CA VAL A 25 -3.49 10.74 9.82
C VAL A 25 -2.75 10.84 8.49
N ALA A 26 -2.60 9.72 7.78
CA ALA A 26 -1.94 9.70 6.49
C ALA A 26 -2.65 10.62 5.47
N ARG A 27 -3.99 10.56 5.39
CA ARG A 27 -4.78 11.47 4.55
C ARG A 27 -4.62 12.93 4.97
N LEU A 28 -4.70 13.23 6.26
CA LEU A 28 -4.52 14.59 6.76
C LEU A 28 -3.13 15.15 6.42
N LEU A 29 -2.08 14.33 6.50
CA LEU A 29 -0.73 14.75 6.13
C LEU A 29 -0.66 15.13 4.64
N VAL A 30 -1.25 14.31 3.76
CA VAL A 30 -1.31 14.62 2.32
C VAL A 30 -2.11 15.89 2.05
N GLU A 31 -3.24 16.09 2.72
CA GLU A 31 -4.02 17.34 2.63
C GLU A 31 -3.23 18.57 3.09
N ARG A 32 -2.27 18.39 4.00
CA ARG A 32 -1.36 19.44 4.49
C ARG A 32 -0.10 19.59 3.64
N GLY A 33 -0.05 18.94 2.48
CA GLY A 33 1.03 19.08 1.51
C GLY A 33 2.19 18.11 1.70
N ALA A 34 2.03 17.06 2.50
CA ALA A 34 3.02 15.97 2.54
C ALA A 34 3.13 15.34 1.14
N ARG A 35 4.37 15.18 0.67
CA ARG A 35 4.61 14.63 -0.68
C ARG A 35 4.38 13.12 -0.71
N VAL A 36 3.72 12.66 -1.78
CA VAL A 36 3.47 11.24 -2.04
C VAL A 36 4.40 10.78 -3.17
N ASP A 37 5.68 10.59 -2.84
CA ASP A 37 6.71 10.24 -3.82
C ASP A 37 7.03 8.74 -3.89
N LYS A 38 6.42 7.94 -3.01
CA LYS A 38 6.60 6.48 -2.95
C LYS A 38 5.34 5.78 -3.45
N LEU A 39 5.51 4.78 -4.32
CA LEU A 39 4.40 4.04 -4.92
C LEU A 39 3.51 3.41 -3.85
N TRP A 40 4.11 2.86 -2.79
CA TRP A 40 3.39 2.20 -1.71
C TRP A 40 2.57 3.16 -0.83
N HIS A 41 2.96 4.43 -0.70
CA HIS A 41 2.12 5.47 -0.10
C HIS A 41 0.87 5.74 -0.95
N ALA A 42 1.08 5.96 -2.25
CA ALA A 42 -0.02 6.25 -3.18
C ALA A 42 -1.01 5.08 -3.22
N ALA A 43 -0.49 3.85 -3.23
CA ALA A 43 -1.28 2.62 -3.21
C ALA A 43 -2.10 2.46 -1.92
N ALA A 44 -1.49 2.66 -0.75
CA ALA A 44 -2.19 2.58 0.53
C ALA A 44 -3.34 3.61 0.67
N LEU A 45 -3.18 4.78 0.03
CA LEU A 45 -4.15 5.85 0.03
C LEU A 45 -5.15 5.80 -1.13
N GLY A 46 -4.96 4.90 -2.10
CA GLY A 46 -5.85 4.71 -3.24
C GLY A 46 -5.72 5.81 -4.31
N MET A 47 -4.57 6.47 -4.36
CA MET A 47 -4.30 7.61 -5.26
C MET A 47 -3.89 7.14 -6.66
N ILE A 48 -4.84 6.60 -7.43
CA ILE A 48 -4.58 5.96 -8.74
C ILE A 48 -3.77 6.85 -9.69
N SER A 49 -4.17 8.10 -9.92
CA SER A 49 -3.43 8.99 -10.83
C SER A 49 -1.98 9.21 -10.41
N ARG A 50 -1.74 9.29 -9.10
CA ARG A 50 -0.36 9.39 -8.57
C ARG A 50 0.41 8.09 -8.74
N MET A 51 -0.24 6.93 -8.62
CA MET A 51 0.38 5.65 -8.91
C MET A 51 0.79 5.56 -10.39
N GLU A 52 -0.07 5.99 -11.31
CA GLU A 52 0.22 6.01 -12.76
C GLU A 52 1.43 6.90 -13.06
N GLU A 53 1.50 8.10 -12.46
CA GLU A 53 2.66 8.99 -12.57
C GLU A 53 3.95 8.34 -12.05
N LEU A 54 3.90 7.70 -10.88
CA LEU A 54 5.05 7.03 -10.27
C LEU A 54 5.48 5.78 -11.03
N MET A 55 4.54 5.05 -11.63
CA MET A 55 4.85 3.90 -12.49
C MET A 55 5.55 4.33 -13.78
N ALA A 56 5.25 5.52 -14.29
CA ALA A 56 5.88 6.10 -15.47
C ALA A 56 7.19 6.85 -15.17
N SER A 57 7.64 6.94 -13.91
CA SER A 57 8.87 7.65 -13.56
C SER A 57 10.12 6.94 -14.03
N ILE A 58 11.24 7.65 -14.07
CA ILE A 58 12.57 7.09 -14.36
C ILE A 58 13.46 7.33 -13.14
N PRO A 59 14.00 6.27 -12.51
CA PRO A 59 13.79 4.86 -12.84
C PRO A 59 12.34 4.42 -12.59
N SER A 60 11.88 3.44 -13.36
CA SER A 60 10.58 2.82 -13.15
C SER A 60 10.61 1.94 -11.89
N PRO A 61 9.47 1.76 -11.20
CA PRO A 61 9.40 0.87 -10.05
C PRO A 61 9.85 -0.56 -10.38
N THR A 62 10.53 -1.20 -9.44
CA THR A 62 10.93 -2.61 -9.54
C THR A 62 9.74 -3.53 -9.22
N THR A 63 9.86 -4.82 -9.54
CA THR A 63 8.87 -5.82 -9.13
C THR A 63 8.64 -5.82 -7.62
N ASN A 64 9.69 -5.61 -6.82
CA ASN A 64 9.56 -5.54 -5.37
C ASN A 64 8.77 -4.30 -4.92
N ASP A 65 8.98 -3.15 -5.56
CA ASP A 65 8.22 -1.93 -5.28
C ASP A 65 6.72 -2.11 -5.61
N ILE A 66 6.42 -2.80 -6.71
CA ILE A 66 5.04 -3.11 -7.14
C ILE A 66 4.38 -4.09 -6.17
N ASN A 67 5.09 -5.13 -5.73
CA ASN A 67 4.59 -6.09 -4.74
C ASN A 67 4.35 -5.42 -3.39
N GLU A 68 5.26 -4.55 -2.95
CA GLU A 68 5.07 -3.77 -1.73
C GLU A 68 3.86 -2.84 -1.83
N ALA A 69 3.73 -2.14 -2.96
CA ALA A 69 2.58 -1.29 -3.20
C ALA A 69 1.26 -2.08 -3.20
N PHE A 70 1.25 -3.29 -3.76
CA PHE A 70 0.05 -4.14 -3.78
C PHE A 70 -0.34 -4.56 -2.36
N TRP A 71 0.64 -5.00 -1.58
CA TRP A 71 0.43 -5.32 -0.17
C TRP A 71 -0.11 -4.11 0.61
N GLN A 72 0.44 -2.92 0.38
CA GLN A 72 0.00 -1.69 1.04
C GLN A 72 -1.37 -1.21 0.56
N ALA A 73 -1.75 -1.41 -0.71
CA ALA A 73 -3.12 -1.20 -1.17
C ALA A 73 -4.09 -2.13 -0.45
N CYS A 74 -3.71 -3.39 -0.21
CA CYS A 74 -4.52 -4.34 0.54
C CYS A 74 -4.65 -3.94 2.02
N HIS A 75 -3.53 -3.56 2.65
CA HIS A 75 -3.49 -3.03 4.01
C HIS A 75 -4.23 -1.69 4.15
N GLY A 76 -4.32 -0.88 3.10
CA GLY A 76 -5.09 0.37 3.06
C GLY A 76 -6.57 0.20 2.63
N GLY A 77 -6.96 -1.00 2.18
CA GLY A 77 -8.33 -1.31 1.74
C GLY A 77 -8.70 -0.79 0.37
N GLN A 78 -7.70 -0.49 -0.45
CA GLN A 78 -7.83 0.23 -1.70
C GLN A 78 -8.00 -0.75 -2.85
N ARG A 79 -9.21 -1.33 -3.00
CA ARG A 79 -9.47 -2.37 -4.01
C ARG A 79 -9.08 -1.97 -5.44
N ARG A 80 -9.44 -0.77 -5.89
CA ARG A 80 -9.11 -0.31 -7.24
C ARG A 80 -7.59 -0.19 -7.45
N ALA A 81 -6.86 0.22 -6.41
CA ALA A 81 -5.40 0.30 -6.45
C ALA A 81 -4.78 -1.11 -6.49
N ALA A 82 -5.33 -2.04 -5.71
CA ALA A 82 -4.92 -3.44 -5.74
C ALA A 82 -5.17 -4.10 -7.12
N GLU A 83 -6.34 -3.87 -7.72
CA GLU A 83 -6.67 -4.33 -9.08
C GLU A 83 -5.70 -3.76 -10.12
N TYR A 84 -5.40 -2.46 -10.05
CA TYR A 84 -4.41 -1.82 -10.93
C TYR A 84 -3.03 -2.47 -10.79
N LEU A 85 -2.53 -2.65 -9.57
CA LEU A 85 -1.19 -3.20 -9.33
C LEU A 85 -1.06 -4.67 -9.75
N LEU A 86 -2.13 -5.47 -9.62
CA LEU A 86 -2.15 -6.82 -10.20
C LEU A 86 -2.05 -6.79 -11.73
N ALA A 87 -2.74 -5.86 -12.38
CA ALA A 87 -2.61 -5.68 -13.83
C ALA A 87 -1.18 -5.25 -14.24
N GLN A 88 -0.43 -4.62 -13.34
CA GLN A 88 0.98 -4.28 -13.51
C GLN A 88 1.95 -5.43 -13.12
N GLY A 89 1.43 -6.62 -12.78
CA GLY A 89 2.24 -7.80 -12.51
C GLY A 89 2.63 -8.01 -11.04
N ALA A 90 1.91 -7.39 -10.09
CA ALA A 90 2.10 -7.70 -8.67
C ALA A 90 1.83 -9.20 -8.38
N ASP A 91 2.63 -9.78 -7.50
CA ASP A 91 2.36 -11.10 -6.94
C ASP A 91 1.22 -10.99 -5.92
N ILE A 92 0.12 -11.69 -6.20
CA ILE A 92 -1.06 -11.74 -5.34
C ILE A 92 -0.77 -12.26 -3.92
N ASN A 93 0.27 -13.07 -3.74
CA ASN A 93 0.71 -13.57 -2.43
C ASN A 93 2.03 -12.93 -1.98
N GLY A 94 2.52 -11.91 -2.68
CA GLY A 94 3.79 -11.25 -2.38
C GLY A 94 3.78 -10.58 -1.01
N VAL A 95 4.83 -10.83 -0.23
CA VAL A 95 4.99 -10.27 1.12
C VAL A 95 6.24 -9.39 1.15
N PRO A 96 6.13 -8.11 1.56
CA PRO A 96 7.29 -7.25 1.79
C PRO A 96 8.25 -7.86 2.81
N GLY A 97 9.55 -7.57 2.70
CA GLY A 97 10.57 -8.17 3.58
C GLY A 97 10.43 -7.86 5.08
N TYR A 98 9.60 -6.87 5.45
CA TYR A 98 9.29 -6.51 6.85
C TYR A 98 7.97 -7.11 7.36
N ALA A 99 7.19 -7.76 6.51
CA ALA A 99 5.89 -8.32 6.86
C ALA A 99 5.95 -9.85 6.85
N VAL A 100 5.01 -10.48 7.55
CA VAL A 100 4.80 -11.94 7.55
C VAL A 100 3.42 -12.34 7.03
N GLU A 101 2.49 -11.39 6.95
CA GLU A 101 1.11 -11.59 6.51
C GLU A 101 0.99 -11.44 5.00
N THR A 102 0.20 -12.31 4.34
CA THR A 102 -0.10 -12.13 2.91
C THR A 102 -1.01 -10.92 2.68
N PRO A 103 -1.14 -10.43 1.44
CA PRO A 103 -2.11 -9.39 1.10
C PRO A 103 -3.55 -9.74 1.51
N LEU A 104 -3.92 -11.03 1.48
CA LEU A 104 -5.22 -11.49 1.97
C LEU A 104 -5.36 -11.37 3.49
N ASP A 105 -4.33 -11.77 4.23
CA ASP A 105 -4.34 -11.75 5.69
C ASP A 105 -4.39 -10.32 6.22
N ILE A 106 -3.53 -9.44 5.71
CA ILE A 106 -3.49 -8.04 6.15
C ILE A 106 -4.77 -7.27 5.78
N ALA A 107 -5.40 -7.60 4.65
CA ALA A 107 -6.68 -7.01 4.26
C ALA A 107 -7.83 -7.40 5.19
N GLY A 108 -7.73 -8.54 5.87
CA GLY A 108 -8.74 -9.08 6.78
C GLY A 108 -8.47 -8.78 8.27
N SER A 109 -7.43 -8.02 8.61
CA SER A 109 -7.11 -7.70 10.00
C SER A 109 -8.19 -6.83 10.67
N LEU A 110 -8.27 -6.98 12.01
CA LEU A 110 -9.48 -6.86 12.84
C LEU A 110 -10.25 -5.53 12.76
N ASP A 111 -9.65 -4.45 12.27
CA ASP A 111 -10.25 -3.12 12.35
C ASP A 111 -10.80 -2.58 11.03
N THR A 112 -10.79 -3.36 9.95
CA THR A 112 -10.90 -2.76 8.62
C THR A 112 -12.22 -2.92 7.87
N ARG A 113 -13.14 -3.83 8.24
CA ARG A 113 -14.45 -4.06 7.54
C ARG A 113 -14.34 -3.99 6.00
N ARG A 114 -13.33 -4.66 5.43
CA ARG A 114 -13.03 -4.67 3.98
C ARG A 114 -13.51 -5.95 3.29
N ASP A 115 -14.74 -6.35 3.60
CA ASP A 115 -15.29 -7.63 3.12
C ASP A 115 -15.29 -7.73 1.59
N THR A 116 -15.53 -6.62 0.89
CA THR A 116 -15.50 -6.58 -0.58
C THR A 116 -14.09 -6.83 -1.16
N LEU A 117 -13.03 -6.43 -0.45
CA LEU A 117 -11.65 -6.65 -0.87
C LEU A 117 -11.20 -8.08 -0.55
N THR A 118 -11.48 -8.56 0.67
CA THR A 118 -11.11 -9.93 1.09
C THR A 118 -11.85 -10.98 0.27
N THR A 119 -13.15 -10.76 0.00
CA THR A 119 -13.95 -11.62 -0.89
C THR A 119 -13.36 -11.66 -2.29
N TRP A 120 -12.94 -10.50 -2.80
CA TRP A 120 -12.33 -10.43 -4.11
C TRP A 120 -10.98 -11.14 -4.17
N LEU A 121 -10.07 -10.90 -3.22
CA LEU A 121 -8.78 -11.59 -3.15
C LEU A 121 -8.96 -13.12 -3.15
N ARG A 122 -9.91 -13.65 -2.37
CA ARG A 122 -10.23 -15.09 -2.38
C ARG A 122 -10.75 -15.56 -3.73
N SER A 123 -11.60 -14.78 -4.39
CA SER A 123 -12.18 -15.13 -5.71
C SER A 123 -11.13 -15.26 -6.81
N ILE A 124 -9.99 -14.57 -6.69
CA ILE A 124 -8.88 -14.64 -7.64
C ILE A 124 -7.71 -15.51 -7.14
N GLY A 125 -7.94 -16.33 -6.10
CA GLY A 125 -7.01 -17.37 -5.67
C GLY A 125 -5.94 -16.95 -4.66
N ALA A 126 -6.10 -15.80 -3.98
CA ALA A 126 -5.20 -15.40 -2.90
C ALA A 126 -5.21 -16.44 -1.76
N LYS A 127 -4.04 -16.70 -1.19
CA LYS A 127 -3.85 -17.67 -0.11
C LYS A 127 -3.54 -16.97 1.21
N SER A 128 -4.01 -17.56 2.29
CA SER A 128 -3.60 -17.18 3.65
C SER A 128 -2.22 -17.76 3.95
N SER A 129 -1.46 -17.08 4.80
CA SER A 129 -0.21 -17.59 5.38
C SER A 129 -0.44 -18.66 6.45
N LYS A 130 -1.69 -18.86 6.90
CA LYS A 130 -2.10 -19.84 7.91
C LYS A 130 -2.65 -21.12 7.30
#